data_AF-A0A6C0KMS6-F1
#
_entry.id   AF-A0A6C0KMS6-F1
#
_cell.length_a   1.000
_cell.length_b   1.000
_cell.length_c   1.000
_cell.angle_alpha   90.00
_cell.angle_beta   90.00
_cell.angle_gamma   90.00
#
_symmetry.space_group_name_H-M   'P 1'
#
loop_
_entity.id
_entity.type
_entity.pdbx_description
1 polymer ?
#
loop_
_entity_poly.entity_id
_entity_poly.type
_entity_poly.pdbx_seq_one_letter_code
_entity_poly.pdbx_strand_id
1 'polypeptide(L)'
;MNEVPHLNIDELYEKKKEVDVNRVNIYNKLLLKIHAKIKTSSRQQVQNEFCYYVMPEVLIGYPNYNFEECLMYVLSSLQDDGFLTKYVHPNLILISWRHWIPQYVRDEIKKKTGKTIDKFGKEIISNNVLNKPDKKVSFKNDTKKEEHKYNQGFKPSGKFIYGKDVLSTINDIL
;
A
#
# COMPACT_ATOMS: atom_id res chain seq x y z
N MET A 1 -35.44 6.60 -41.58
CA MET A 1 -35.41 6.18 -40.18
C MET A 1 -34.61 7.25 -39.44
N ASN A 2 -35.25 8.01 -38.56
CA ASN A 2 -34.55 8.99 -37.74
C ASN A 2 -33.97 8.23 -36.56
N GLU A 3 -32.66 7.99 -36.56
CA GLU A 3 -32.00 7.40 -35.40
C GLU A 3 -32.04 8.38 -34.24
N VAL A 4 -32.50 7.90 -33.08
CA VAL A 4 -32.53 8.69 -31.85
C VAL A 4 -31.08 8.84 -31.37
N PRO A 5 -30.56 10.06 -31.19
CA PRO A 5 -29.20 10.24 -30.72
C PRO A 5 -29.08 9.74 -29.28
N HIS A 6 -28.22 8.75 -29.07
CA HIS A 6 -27.90 8.20 -27.75
C HIS A 6 -26.50 8.65 -27.33
N LEU A 7 -26.39 9.20 -26.12
CA LEU A 7 -25.12 9.61 -25.52
C LEU A 7 -24.50 8.44 -24.75
N ASN A 8 -23.22 8.19 -24.98
CA ASN A 8 -22.47 7.23 -24.16
C ASN A 8 -22.11 7.87 -22.81
N ILE A 9 -22.55 7.24 -21.72
CA ILE A 9 -22.29 7.71 -20.36
C ILE A 9 -20.79 7.66 -20.02
N ASP A 10 -20.02 6.75 -20.63
CA ASP A 10 -18.59 6.61 -20.38
C ASP A 10 -17.78 7.83 -20.85
N GLU A 11 -18.21 8.48 -21.92
CA GLU A 11 -17.57 9.69 -22.46
C GLU A 11 -17.59 10.84 -21.43
N LEU A 12 -18.57 10.85 -20.52
CA LEU A 12 -18.66 11.84 -19.45
C LEU A 12 -17.51 11.72 -18.44
N TYR A 13 -16.84 10.57 -18.36
CA TYR A 13 -15.74 10.33 -17.43
C TYR A 13 -14.36 10.49 -18.04
N GLU A 14 -14.24 10.67 -19.35
CA GLU A 14 -12.95 10.74 -20.04
C GLU A 14 -12.09 11.88 -19.51
N LYS A 15 -12.69 13.06 -19.30
CA LYS A 15 -11.96 14.22 -18.78
C LYS A 15 -11.45 14.00 -17.36
N LYS A 16 -12.25 13.35 -16.51
CA LYS A 16 -11.86 13.01 -15.14
C LYS A 16 -10.68 12.04 -15.15
N LYS A 17 -10.76 10.99 -15.97
CA LYS A 17 -9.68 10.02 -16.16
C LYS A 17 -8.39 10.70 -16.62
N GLU A 18 -8.45 11.61 -17.58
CA GLU A 18 -7.29 12.36 -18.07
C GLU A 18 -6.61 13.16 -16.93
N VAL A 19 -7.41 13.82 -16.08
CA VAL A 19 -6.91 14.56 -14.91
C VAL A 19 -6.24 13.63 -13.91
N ASP A 20 -6.85 12.49 -13.60
CA ASP A 20 -6.31 11.53 -12.64
C ASP A 20 -5.00 10.90 -13.14
N VAL A 21 -4.93 10.54 -14.43
CA VAL A 21 -3.69 10.04 -15.07
C VAL A 21 -2.58 11.10 -15.03
N ASN A 22 -2.92 12.36 -15.34
CA ASN A 22 -1.97 13.46 -15.27
C ASN A 22 -1.45 13.68 -13.84
N ARG A 23 -2.31 13.53 -12.83
CA ARG A 23 -1.93 13.62 -11.42
C ARG A 23 -0.89 12.56 -11.06
N VAL A 24 -1.14 11.29 -11.40
CA VAL A 24 -0.19 10.18 -11.16
C VAL A 24 1.14 10.43 -11.87
N ASN A 25 1.09 10.94 -13.12
CA ASN A 25 2.30 11.27 -13.87
C ASN A 25 3.16 12.36 -13.19
N ILE A 26 2.54 13.35 -12.55
CA ILE A 26 3.24 14.39 -11.79
C ILE A 26 3.93 13.77 -10.57
N TYR A 27 3.21 12.90 -9.84
CA TYR A 27 3.75 12.25 -8.65
C TYR A 27 4.93 11.34 -9.00
N ASN A 28 4.84 10.58 -10.09
CA ASN A 28 5.94 9.77 -10.61
C ASN A 28 7.17 10.61 -10.97
N LYS A 29 6.99 11.79 -11.58
CA LYS A 29 8.11 12.70 -11.87
C LYS A 29 8.80 13.20 -10.61
N LEU A 30 8.04 13.49 -9.55
CA LEU A 30 8.62 13.88 -8.25
C LEU A 30 9.36 12.71 -7.61
N LEU A 31 8.78 11.50 -7.63
CA LEU A 31 9.40 10.29 -7.10
C LEU A 31 10.76 10.02 -7.77
N LEU A 32 10.86 10.17 -9.10
CA LEU A 32 12.12 10.03 -9.83
C LEU A 32 13.19 11.05 -9.36
N LYS A 33 12.80 12.29 -9.06
CA LYS A 33 13.72 13.30 -8.50
C LYS A 33 14.21 12.90 -7.11
N ILE A 34 13.34 12.35 -6.28
CA ILE A 34 13.70 11.85 -4.95
C ILE A 34 14.67 10.68 -5.07
N HIS A 35 14.42 9.73 -5.96
CA HIS A 35 15.33 8.60 -6.20
C HIS A 35 16.71 9.07 -6.71
N ALA A 36 16.75 10.07 -7.58
CA ALA A 36 18.00 10.69 -8.01
C ALA A 36 18.74 11.35 -6.84
N LYS A 37 18.02 12.07 -5.96
CA LYS A 37 18.58 12.68 -4.76
C LYS A 37 19.16 11.64 -3.80
N ILE A 38 18.44 10.54 -3.54
CA ILE A 38 18.91 9.41 -2.72
C ILE A 38 20.22 8.85 -3.28
N LYS A 39 20.27 8.57 -4.59
CA LYS A 39 21.48 8.06 -5.27
C LYS A 39 22.66 9.03 -5.13
N THR A 40 22.42 10.33 -5.33
CA THR A 40 23.47 11.35 -5.18
C THR A 40 23.96 11.43 -3.73
N SER A 41 23.05 11.45 -2.75
CA SER A 41 23.41 11.51 -1.33
C SER A 41 24.22 10.28 -0.90
N SER A 42 23.81 9.07 -1.32
CA SER A 42 24.55 7.84 -1.03
C SER A 42 25.97 7.84 -1.61
N ARG A 43 26.21 8.51 -2.75
CA ARG A 43 27.55 8.66 -3.34
C ARG A 43 28.39 9.69 -2.61
N GLN A 44 27.78 10.77 -2.14
CA GLN A 44 28.48 11.88 -1.49
C GLN A 44 28.84 11.58 -0.03
N GLN A 45 27.97 10.87 0.69
CA GLN A 45 28.13 10.61 2.13
C GLN A 45 28.13 9.10 2.38
N VAL A 46 29.32 8.49 2.32
CA VAL A 46 29.50 7.04 2.54
C VAL A 46 29.14 6.62 3.97
N GLN A 47 29.31 7.52 4.95
CA GLN A 47 29.06 7.24 6.37
C GLN A 47 27.60 7.45 6.79
N ASN A 48 26.78 8.13 5.97
CA ASN A 48 25.41 8.47 6.32
C ASN A 48 24.46 7.77 5.35
N GLU A 49 23.77 6.73 5.81
CA GLU A 49 22.77 6.00 5.01
C GLU A 49 21.37 6.61 5.12
N PHE A 50 21.29 7.95 5.14
CA PHE A 50 20.04 8.71 5.15
C PHE A 50 20.12 9.98 4.30
N CYS A 51 18.96 10.51 3.92
CA CYS A 51 18.82 11.73 3.15
C CYS A 51 17.58 12.50 3.58
N TYR A 52 17.66 13.83 3.48
CA TYR A 52 16.50 14.71 3.59
C TYR A 52 16.06 15.17 2.21
N TYR A 53 14.75 15.25 2.00
CA TYR A 53 14.16 15.82 0.81
C TYR A 53 13.09 16.84 1.22
N VAL A 54 13.19 18.05 0.66
CA VAL A 54 12.19 19.10 0.84
C VAL A 54 11.15 18.94 -0.26
N MET A 55 9.92 18.63 0.14
CA MET A 55 8.81 18.43 -0.77
C MET A 55 8.25 19.80 -1.21
N PRO A 56 8.05 20.05 -2.51
CA PRO A 56 7.48 21.31 -2.96
C PRO A 56 5.99 21.38 -2.59
N GLU A 57 5.57 22.45 -1.94
CA GLU A 57 4.16 22.69 -1.58
C GLU A 57 3.31 23.09 -2.79
N VAL A 58 3.93 23.78 -3.75
CA VAL A 58 3.30 24.20 -5.00
C VAL A 58 4.18 23.86 -6.18
N LEU A 59 3.56 23.49 -7.30
CA LEU A 59 4.24 23.20 -8.56
C LEU A 59 3.78 24.16 -9.65
N ILE A 60 4.69 25.03 -10.11
CA ILE A 60 4.41 25.95 -11.22
C ILE A 60 4.10 25.14 -12.48
N GLY A 61 2.98 25.47 -13.15
CA GLY A 61 2.52 24.77 -14.34
C GLY A 61 1.66 23.53 -14.08
N TYR A 62 1.39 23.19 -12.80
CA TYR A 62 0.57 22.06 -12.42
C TYR A 62 -0.57 22.50 -11.50
N PRO A 63 -1.72 22.95 -12.06
CA PRO A 63 -2.81 23.53 -11.27
C PRO A 63 -3.54 22.52 -10.37
N ASN A 64 -3.56 21.24 -10.76
CA ASN A 64 -4.24 20.17 -10.02
C ASN A 64 -3.33 19.45 -9.01
N TYR A 65 -2.20 20.07 -8.64
CA TYR A 65 -1.27 19.49 -7.67
C TYR A 65 -1.84 19.57 -6.26
N ASN A 66 -1.98 18.42 -5.61
CA ASN A 66 -2.29 18.33 -4.19
C ASN A 66 -1.07 17.83 -3.42
N PHE A 67 -0.57 18.66 -2.51
CA PHE A 67 0.59 18.34 -1.69
C PHE A 67 0.39 17.10 -0.82
N GLU A 68 -0.75 17.01 -0.12
CA GLU A 68 -1.01 15.93 0.84
C GLU A 68 -1.11 14.57 0.14
N GLU A 69 -1.85 14.52 -0.96
CA GLU A 69 -1.98 13.31 -1.77
C GLU A 69 -0.64 12.89 -2.38
N CYS A 70 0.15 13.85 -2.87
CA CYS A 70 1.48 13.58 -3.40
C CYS A 70 2.45 13.08 -2.32
N LEU A 71 2.42 13.68 -1.12
CA LEU A 71 3.22 13.27 0.02
C LEU A 71 2.89 11.83 0.40
N MET A 72 1.61 11.50 0.56
CA MET A 72 1.18 10.15 0.89
C MET A 72 1.60 9.13 -0.17
N TYR A 73 1.42 9.45 -1.45
CA TYR A 73 1.85 8.61 -2.56
C TYR A 73 3.36 8.34 -2.52
N VAL A 74 4.17 9.39 -2.36
CA VAL A 74 5.63 9.26 -2.28
C VAL A 74 6.07 8.45 -1.07
N LEU A 75 5.45 8.69 0.10
CA LEU A 75 5.78 7.94 1.32
C LEU A 75 5.47 6.45 1.16
N SER A 76 4.30 6.10 0.61
CA SER A 76 3.93 4.70 0.37
C SER A 76 4.87 4.05 -0.64
N SER A 77 5.17 4.72 -1.76
CA SER A 77 6.06 4.16 -2.78
C SER A 77 7.47 3.92 -2.24
N LEU A 78 8.02 4.84 -1.45
CA LEU A 78 9.33 4.65 -0.83
C LEU A 78 9.32 3.54 0.22
N GLN A 79 8.22 3.38 0.95
CA GLN A 79 8.07 2.30 1.92
C GLN A 79 7.96 0.93 1.24
N ASP A 80 7.26 0.84 0.12
CA ASP A 80 7.17 -0.36 -0.71
C ASP A 80 8.54 -0.78 -1.27
N ASP A 81 9.38 0.20 -1.64
CA ASP A 81 10.78 -0.01 -2.03
C ASP A 81 11.68 -0.48 -0.86
N GLY A 82 11.18 -0.42 0.38
CA GLY A 82 11.88 -0.87 1.59
C GLY A 82 12.69 0.22 2.29
N PHE A 83 12.50 1.50 1.93
CA PHE A 83 13.06 2.62 2.66
C PHE A 83 12.29 2.89 3.95
N LEU A 84 12.99 3.37 4.98
CA LEU A 84 12.37 3.90 6.17
C LEU A 84 12.14 5.39 5.96
N THR A 85 10.88 5.79 5.85
CA THR A 85 10.48 7.18 5.61
C THR A 85 9.78 7.78 6.81
N LYS A 86 10.06 9.06 7.10
CA LYS A 86 9.38 9.82 8.14
C LYS A 86 9.15 11.25 7.67
N TYR A 87 7.92 11.71 7.81
CA TYR A 87 7.55 13.08 7.54
C TYR A 87 7.81 13.98 8.75
N VAL A 88 8.36 15.17 8.50
CA VAL A 88 8.63 16.22 9.48
C VAL A 88 8.07 17.53 8.94
N HIS A 89 7.13 18.12 9.68
CA HIS A 89 6.51 19.41 9.32
C HIS A 89 7.59 20.51 9.15
N PRO A 90 7.48 21.40 8.14
CA PRO A 90 6.34 21.63 7.24
C PRO A 90 6.31 20.84 5.93
N ASN A 91 7.45 20.36 5.43
CA ASN A 91 7.51 19.73 4.11
C ASN A 91 8.73 18.82 3.95
N LEU A 92 9.34 18.41 5.06
CA LEU A 92 10.59 17.66 5.06
C LEU A 92 10.30 16.16 5.16
N ILE A 93 10.92 15.38 4.28
CA ILE A 93 10.88 13.92 4.32
C ILE A 93 12.29 13.43 4.67
N LEU A 94 12.39 12.71 5.78
CA LEU A 94 13.56 11.93 6.12
C LEU A 94 13.43 10.55 5.48
N ILE A 95 14.46 10.14 4.75
CA ILE A 95 14.54 8.85 4.05
C ILE A 95 15.81 8.16 4.52
N SER A 96 15.70 6.94 5.05
CA SER A 96 16.82 6.16 5.57
C SER A 96 16.83 4.76 4.98
N TRP A 97 18.02 4.25 4.66
CA TRP A 97 18.26 2.87 4.24
C TRP A 97 19.31 2.17 5.10
N ARG A 98 19.65 2.74 6.26
CA ARG A 98 20.65 2.18 7.19
C ARG A 98 20.31 0.78 7.72
N HIS A 99 19.03 0.43 7.76
CA HIS A 99 18.56 -0.90 8.18
C HIS A 99 18.78 -1.98 7.11
N TRP A 100 19.14 -1.60 5.89
CA TRP A 100 19.34 -2.53 4.79
C TRP A 100 20.75 -3.13 4.82
N ILE A 101 20.85 -4.45 4.84
CA ILE A 101 22.14 -5.15 4.84
C ILE A 101 22.56 -5.49 3.40
N PRO A 102 23.69 -4.95 2.91
CA PRO A 102 24.20 -5.26 1.58
C PRO A 102 24.51 -6.75 1.40
N GLN A 103 24.45 -7.22 0.15
CA GLN A 103 24.68 -8.62 -0.18
C GLN A 103 26.06 -9.12 0.28
N TYR A 104 27.12 -8.32 0.08
CA TYR A 104 28.48 -8.71 0.45
C TYR A 104 28.63 -8.99 1.96
N VAL A 105 27.99 -8.18 2.81
CA VAL A 105 27.97 -8.40 4.26
C VAL A 105 27.21 -9.68 4.60
N ARG A 106 26.08 -9.95 3.94
CA ARG A 106 25.30 -11.18 4.14
C ARG A 106 26.09 -12.43 3.76
N ASP A 107 26.85 -12.37 2.66
CA ASP A 107 27.70 -13.47 2.21
C ASP A 107 28.85 -13.74 3.19
N GLU A 108 29.46 -12.69 3.76
CA GLU A 108 30.46 -12.82 4.81
C GLU A 108 29.91 -13.44 6.10
N ILE A 109 28.73 -13.00 6.55
CA ILE A 109 28.10 -13.57 7.74
C ILE A 109 27.74 -15.04 7.50
N LYS A 110 27.25 -15.37 6.30
CA LYS A 110 26.99 -16.76 5.92
C LYS A 110 28.25 -17.62 5.97
N LYS A 111 29.39 -17.11 5.48
CA LYS A 111 30.69 -17.82 5.54
C LYS A 111 31.18 -18.02 6.98
N LYS A 112 31.02 -17.01 7.84
CA LYS A 112 31.53 -17.04 9.23
C LYS A 112 30.65 -17.84 10.18
N THR A 113 29.33 -17.70 10.06
CA THR A 113 28.36 -18.23 11.03
C THR A 113 27.57 -19.43 10.48
N GLY A 114 27.63 -19.70 9.16
CA GLY A 114 26.87 -20.77 8.52
C GLY A 114 25.37 -20.49 8.39
N LYS A 115 24.90 -19.33 8.87
CA LYS A 115 23.49 -18.95 8.91
C LYS A 115 23.13 -18.05 7.73
N THR A 116 21.97 -18.29 7.12
CA THR A 116 21.41 -17.42 6.08
C THR A 116 20.58 -16.31 6.70
N ILE A 117 20.89 -15.06 6.35
CA ILE A 117 20.24 -13.86 6.91
C ILE A 117 19.53 -13.09 5.80
N ASP A 118 18.35 -12.56 6.10
CA ASP A 118 17.55 -11.71 5.22
C ASP A 118 18.10 -10.27 5.13
N LYS A 119 17.58 -9.49 4.18
CA LYS A 119 17.91 -8.06 3.93
C LYS A 119 17.81 -7.18 5.17
N PHE A 120 16.98 -7.56 6.13
CA PHE A 120 16.73 -6.84 7.38
C PHE A 120 17.44 -7.44 8.61
N GLY A 121 18.33 -8.42 8.43
CA GLY A 121 19.08 -9.01 9.54
C GLY A 121 18.38 -10.16 10.27
N LYS A 122 17.24 -10.63 9.78
CA LYS A 122 16.52 -11.78 10.37
C LYS A 122 17.10 -13.09 9.83
N GLU A 123 17.32 -14.06 10.72
CA GLU A 123 17.75 -15.40 10.32
C GLU A 123 16.63 -16.11 9.53
N ILE A 124 16.94 -16.54 8.32
CA ILE A 124 16.04 -17.36 7.51
C ILE A 124 16.22 -18.79 8.00
N ILE A 125 15.34 -19.22 8.90
CA ILE A 125 15.22 -20.63 9.26
C ILE A 125 14.49 -21.30 8.10
N SER A 126 15.23 -21.96 7.21
CA SER A 126 14.63 -22.86 6.22
C SER A 126 14.04 -24.06 6.94
N ASN A 127 12.83 -23.92 7.45
CA ASN A 127 12.00 -25.05 7.88
C ASN A 127 11.56 -25.83 6.63
N ASN A 128 12.50 -26.52 5.98
CA ASN A 128 12.19 -27.64 5.08
C ASN A 128 11.83 -28.88 5.93
N VAL A 129 10.81 -28.71 6.77
CA VAL A 129 9.97 -29.81 7.24
C VAL A 129 8.60 -29.55 6.61
N LEU A 130 8.47 -29.97 5.35
CA LEU A 130 7.15 -30.22 4.80
C LEU A 130 6.62 -31.46 5.54
N ASN A 131 5.48 -31.32 6.23
CA ASN A 131 4.44 -32.33 6.48
C ASN A 131 3.79 -32.17 7.87
N LYS A 132 2.78 -31.29 7.95
CA LYS A 132 1.38 -31.61 8.31
C LYS A 132 0.59 -30.31 8.53
N PRO A 133 -0.53 -30.08 7.85
CA PRO A 133 -1.48 -29.07 8.26
C PRO A 133 -2.29 -29.60 9.46
N ASP A 134 -1.65 -29.83 10.59
CA ASP A 134 -2.35 -30.19 11.84
C ASP A 134 -2.21 -29.07 12.85
N LYS A 135 -2.76 -27.91 12.49
CA LYS A 135 -3.46 -27.06 13.44
C LYS A 135 -4.85 -26.77 12.90
N LYS A 136 -5.66 -27.83 12.75
CA LYS A 136 -7.09 -27.70 13.03
C LYS A 136 -7.19 -27.26 14.49
N VAL A 137 -7.50 -25.98 14.69
CA VAL A 137 -8.00 -25.50 15.97
C VAL A 137 -9.31 -26.25 16.20
N SER A 138 -9.24 -27.32 16.98
CA SER A 138 -10.44 -28.00 17.46
C SER A 138 -11.03 -27.09 18.53
N PHE A 139 -12.04 -26.32 18.16
CA PHE A 139 -12.92 -25.69 19.12
C PHE A 139 -13.59 -26.82 19.91
N LYS A 140 -13.14 -27.06 21.14
CA LYS A 140 -13.96 -27.78 22.11
C LYS A 140 -15.17 -26.90 22.37
N ASN A 141 -16.30 -27.30 21.81
CA ASN A 141 -17.60 -26.79 22.22
C ASN A 141 -17.87 -27.32 23.62
N ASP A 142 -17.35 -26.64 24.64
CA ASP A 142 -17.92 -26.74 25.97
C ASP A 142 -19.29 -26.08 25.93
N THR A 143 -20.30 -26.93 25.82
CA THR A 143 -21.71 -26.59 25.86
C THR A 143 -22.03 -26.02 27.24
N LYS A 144 -22.05 -24.69 27.34
CA LYS A 144 -22.87 -23.90 28.29
C LYS A 144 -22.68 -22.41 27.96
N LYS A 145 -23.53 -21.90 27.08
CA LYS A 145 -23.80 -20.45 26.98
C LYS A 145 -25.29 -20.24 26.79
N GLU A 146 -25.81 -19.35 27.63
CA GLU A 146 -27.19 -19.06 27.91
C GLU A 146 -27.96 -18.61 26.67
N GLU A 147 -29.21 -19.05 26.56
CA GLU A 147 -30.14 -18.61 25.52
C GLU A 147 -30.52 -17.14 25.74
N HIS A 148 -29.85 -16.22 25.05
CA HIS A 148 -30.37 -14.88 24.87
C HIS A 148 -31.49 -14.92 23.83
N LYS A 149 -32.74 -14.69 24.26
CA LYS A 149 -33.88 -14.51 23.37
C LYS A 149 -33.64 -13.30 22.47
N TYR A 150 -33.32 -13.55 21.20
CA TYR A 150 -33.32 -12.51 20.18
C TYR A 150 -34.77 -12.06 19.94
N ASN A 151 -35.04 -10.77 20.08
CA ASN A 151 -36.32 -10.19 19.69
C ASN A 151 -36.49 -10.33 18.17
N GLN A 152 -37.30 -11.30 17.74
CA GLN A 152 -37.61 -11.56 16.32
C GLN A 152 -38.48 -10.48 15.65
N GLY A 153 -38.74 -9.36 16.34
CA GLY A 153 -39.66 -8.31 15.90
C GLY A 153 -39.02 -7.12 15.19
N PHE A 154 -37.69 -7.06 15.03
CA PHE A 154 -37.05 -5.90 14.39
C PHE A 154 -37.09 -6.01 12.86
N LYS A 155 -38.07 -5.35 12.25
CA LYS A 155 -38.07 -5.04 10.81
C LYS A 155 -37.48 -3.64 10.62
N PRO A 156 -36.28 -3.51 10.04
CA PRO A 156 -35.69 -2.20 9.85
C PRO A 156 -36.47 -1.46 8.75
N SER A 157 -37.12 -0.36 9.12
CA SER A 157 -37.84 0.54 8.21
C SER A 157 -36.84 1.51 7.58
N GLY A 158 -36.13 1.07 6.55
CA GLY A 158 -35.20 1.91 5.79
C GLY A 158 -34.98 1.31 4.40
N LYS A 159 -34.83 2.16 3.38
CA LYS A 159 -34.47 1.71 2.03
C LYS A 159 -32.99 1.35 2.02
N PHE A 160 -32.65 0.12 2.40
CA PHE A 160 -31.26 -0.33 2.46
C PHE A 160 -30.72 -0.63 1.07
N ILE A 161 -29.48 -0.20 0.84
CA ILE A 161 -28.71 -0.43 -0.40
C ILE A 161 -28.50 -1.94 -0.66
N TYR A 162 -28.59 -2.77 0.38
CA TYR A 162 -28.44 -4.22 0.35
C TYR A 162 -29.77 -4.94 0.61
N GLY A 163 -30.77 -4.67 -0.23
CA GLY A 163 -32.03 -5.41 -0.20
C GLY A 163 -31.84 -6.89 -0.52
N LYS A 164 -32.78 -7.73 -0.08
CA LYS A 164 -32.83 -9.16 -0.44
C LYS A 164 -32.74 -9.39 -1.95
N ASP A 165 -33.31 -8.47 -2.72
CA ASP A 165 -33.31 -8.50 -4.19
C ASP A 165 -31.88 -8.48 -4.76
N VAL A 166 -30.98 -7.69 -4.16
CA VAL A 166 -29.57 -7.60 -4.57
C VAL A 166 -28.82 -8.89 -4.23
N LEU A 167 -29.14 -9.49 -3.08
CA LEU A 167 -28.54 -10.76 -2.66
C LEU A 167 -28.99 -11.93 -3.55
N SER A 168 -30.24 -11.95 -4.01
CA SER A 168 -30.68 -12.94 -5.01
C SER A 168 -29.93 -12.80 -6.32
N THR A 169 -29.75 -11.58 -6.83
CA THR A 169 -29.02 -11.36 -8.09
C THR A 169 -27.57 -11.80 -8.00
N ILE A 170 -26.89 -11.58 -6.86
CA ILE A 170 -25.52 -12.05 -6.66
C ILE A 170 -25.47 -13.58 -6.66
N ASN A 171 -26.45 -14.23 -6.04
CA ASN A 171 -26.51 -15.68 -5.95
C ASN A 171 -26.86 -16.36 -7.29
N ASP A 172 -27.55 -15.64 -8.19
CA ASP A 172 -27.85 -16.10 -9.55
C ASP A 172 -26.65 -15.91 -10.51
N ILE A 173 -25.67 -15.08 -10.14
CA ILE A 173 -24.44 -14.81 -10.91
C ILE A 173 -23.29 -15.76 -10.52
N LEU A 174 -23.35 -16.37 -9.33
CA LEU A 174 -22.41 -17.38 -8.84
C LEU A 174 -22.83 -18.79 -9.27
#